data_AF-A0A7D5MKR4-F1
#
_entry.id   AF-A0A7D5MKR4-F1
#
_cell.length_a   1.000
_cell.length_b   1.000
_cell.length_c   1.000
_cell.angle_alpha   90.00
_cell.angle_beta   90.00
_cell.angle_gamma   90.00
#
_symmetry.space_group_name_H-M   'P 1'
#
loop_
_entity.id
_entity.type
_entity.pdbx_description
1 polymer ?
#
loop_
_entity_poly.entity_id
_entity_poly.type
_entity_poly.pdbx_seq_one_letter_code
_entity_poly.pdbx_strand_id
1 'polypeptide(L)'
;MRYLKLLIWCFVLFACNSKETRLQQLLLKGNQALKAGNYDKASYYFGEAIKVDDCYADAWNNLGTVHFNQKQYLLAQESYQKAMECRRALLMPCLTMPMPATN
;
A
#
# COMPACT_ATOMS: atom_id res chain seq x y z
N MET A 1 31.53 22.83 -2.75
CA MET A 1 30.68 22.47 -1.57
C MET A 1 29.19 22.33 -1.88
N ARG A 2 28.58 23.20 -2.71
CA ARG A 2 27.12 23.17 -3.04
C ARG A 2 26.70 21.99 -3.94
N TYR A 3 27.54 21.63 -4.92
CA TYR A 3 27.29 20.53 -5.86
C TYR A 3 27.41 19.12 -5.22
N LEU A 4 28.21 18.97 -4.16
CA LEU A 4 28.36 17.71 -3.44
C LEU A 4 27.07 17.33 -2.70
N LYS A 5 26.36 18.32 -2.14
CA LYS A 5 25.05 18.13 -1.51
C LYS A 5 23.96 17.81 -2.55
N LEU A 6 24.01 18.43 -3.74
CA LEU A 6 23.12 18.12 -4.88
C LEU A 6 23.32 16.69 -5.41
N LEU A 7 24.56 16.22 -5.53
CA LEU A 7 24.88 14.84 -5.95
C LEU A 7 24.42 13.78 -4.94
N ILE A 8 24.57 14.06 -3.63
CA ILE A 8 24.07 13.18 -2.57
C ILE A 8 22.54 13.12 -2.59
N TRP A 9 21.86 14.25 -2.86
CA TRP A 9 20.41 14.31 -2.98
C TRP A 9 19.90 13.53 -4.21
N CYS A 10 20.61 13.58 -5.34
CA CYS A 10 20.31 12.76 -6.51
C CYS A 10 20.45 11.25 -6.25
N PHE A 11 21.40 10.83 -5.42
CA PHE A 11 21.62 9.42 -5.09
C PHE A 11 20.51 8.86 -4.17
N VAL A 12 20.00 9.69 -3.25
CA VAL A 12 18.86 9.33 -2.37
C VAL A 12 17.55 9.20 -3.15
N LEU A 13 17.33 10.05 -4.16
CA LEU A 13 16.17 9.97 -5.06
C LEU A 13 16.17 8.67 -5.89
N PHE A 14 17.34 8.14 -6.26
CA PHE A 14 17.44 6.91 -7.06
C PHE A 14 17.19 5.64 -6.24
N ALA A 15 17.55 5.63 -4.95
CA ALA A 15 17.40 4.46 -4.08
C ALA A 15 15.94 4.16 -3.70
N CYS A 16 15.08 5.20 -3.62
CA CYS A 16 13.66 5.05 -3.29
C CYS A 16 12.85 4.34 -4.39
N ASN A 17 13.36 4.35 -5.63
CA ASN A 17 12.67 3.82 -6.81
C ASN A 17 12.56 2.27 -6.80
N SER A 18 13.47 1.60 -6.07
CA SER A 18 13.57 0.14 -6.04
C SER A 18 12.38 -0.55 -5.33
N LYS A 19 11.89 0.03 -4.22
CA LYS A 19 10.78 -0.54 -3.43
C LYS A 19 9.44 -0.35 -4.13
N GLU A 20 9.19 0.85 -4.64
CA GLU A 20 7.95 1.18 -5.35
C GLU A 20 7.78 0.30 -6.60
N THR A 21 8.85 0.10 -7.37
CA THR A 21 8.84 -0.81 -8.53
C THR A 21 8.48 -2.24 -8.14
N ARG A 22 9.02 -2.75 -7.03
CA ARG A 22 8.71 -4.11 -6.53
C ARG A 22 7.24 -4.23 -6.09
N LEU A 23 6.69 -3.25 -5.38
CA LEU A 23 5.29 -3.22 -4.96
C LEU A 23 4.34 -3.21 -6.18
N GLN A 24 4.61 -2.34 -7.16
CA GLN A 24 3.84 -2.26 -8.39
C GLN A 24 3.86 -3.59 -9.17
N GLN A 25 5.02 -4.26 -9.24
CA GLN A 25 5.13 -5.56 -9.89
C GLN A 25 4.31 -6.65 -9.18
N LEU A 26 4.34 -6.68 -7.84
CA LEU A 26 3.53 -7.61 -7.04
C LEU A 26 2.03 -7.34 -7.24
N LEU A 27 1.63 -6.07 -7.23
CA LEU A 27 0.24 -5.66 -7.47
C LEU A 27 -0.24 -6.11 -8.87
N LEU A 28 0.58 -5.92 -9.90
CA LEU A 28 0.26 -6.35 -11.26
C LEU A 28 0.06 -7.87 -11.34
N LYS A 29 0.97 -8.65 -10.77
CA LYS A 29 0.87 -10.12 -10.75
C LYS A 29 -0.36 -10.60 -9.97
N GLY A 30 -0.64 -9.98 -8.82
CA GLY A 30 -1.84 -10.25 -8.03
C GLY A 30 -3.12 -9.96 -8.80
N ASN A 31 -3.18 -8.82 -9.50
CA ASN A 31 -4.34 -8.43 -10.31
C ASN A 31 -4.56 -9.38 -11.49
N GLN A 32 -3.50 -9.86 -12.14
CA GLN A 32 -3.59 -10.87 -13.20
C GLN A 32 -4.14 -12.19 -12.64
N ALA A 33 -3.65 -12.64 -11.49
CA ALA A 33 -4.16 -13.84 -10.83
C ALA A 33 -5.64 -13.69 -10.43
N LEU A 34 -6.03 -12.54 -9.89
CA LEU A 34 -7.41 -12.21 -9.54
C LEU A 34 -8.34 -12.26 -10.76
N LYS A 35 -7.93 -11.64 -11.89
CA LYS A 35 -8.67 -11.70 -13.15
C LYS A 35 -8.81 -13.12 -13.70
N ALA A 36 -7.82 -13.97 -13.46
CA ALA A 36 -7.86 -15.39 -13.81
C ALA A 36 -8.67 -16.25 -12.82
N GLY A 37 -9.26 -15.64 -11.77
CA GLY A 37 -9.99 -16.37 -10.72
C GLY A 37 -9.09 -17.19 -9.79
N ASN A 38 -7.77 -17.05 -9.88
CA ASN A 38 -6.83 -17.74 -9.01
C ASN A 38 -6.61 -16.94 -7.74
N TYR A 39 -7.56 -17.08 -6.82
CA TYR A 39 -7.60 -16.33 -5.57
C TYR A 39 -6.40 -16.62 -4.66
N ASP A 40 -5.90 -17.86 -4.60
CA ASP A 40 -4.76 -18.22 -3.76
C ASP A 40 -3.48 -17.51 -4.20
N LYS A 41 -3.20 -17.49 -5.52
CA LYS A 41 -2.06 -16.73 -6.06
C LYS A 41 -2.25 -15.22 -5.89
N ALA A 42 -3.47 -14.71 -6.03
CA ALA A 42 -3.75 -13.30 -5.81
C ALA A 42 -3.45 -12.90 -4.36
N SER A 43 -3.98 -13.65 -3.38
CA SER A 43 -3.68 -13.44 -1.95
C SER A 43 -2.20 -13.54 -1.65
N TYR A 44 -1.49 -14.50 -2.25
CA TYR A 44 -0.03 -14.60 -2.10
C TYR A 44 0.68 -13.32 -2.54
N TYR A 45 0.42 -12.82 -3.76
CA TYR A 45 1.09 -11.63 -4.27
C TYR A 45 0.73 -10.36 -3.50
N PHE A 46 -0.52 -10.19 -3.08
CA PHE A 46 -0.92 -9.06 -2.26
C PHE A 46 -0.31 -9.15 -0.85
N GLY A 47 -0.24 -10.35 -0.26
CA GLY A 47 0.46 -10.58 1.00
C GLY A 47 1.95 -10.26 0.92
N GLU A 48 2.62 -10.65 -0.17
CA GLU A 48 4.02 -10.26 -0.40
C GLU A 48 4.18 -8.75 -0.56
N ALA A 49 3.22 -8.05 -1.18
CA ALA A 49 3.26 -6.59 -1.26
C ALA A 49 3.11 -5.95 0.14
N ILE A 50 2.20 -6.48 0.97
CA ILE A 50 2.00 -6.04 2.36
C ILE A 50 3.27 -6.28 3.21
N LYS A 51 4.04 -7.35 2.98
CA LYS A 51 5.31 -7.57 3.68
C LYS A 51 6.41 -6.58 3.29
N VAL A 52 6.32 -5.99 2.10
CA VAL A 52 7.29 -5.00 1.61
C VAL A 52 6.93 -3.60 2.11
N ASP A 53 5.64 -3.29 2.12
CA ASP A 53 5.08 -2.09 2.72
C ASP A 53 3.73 -2.43 3.37
N ASP A 54 3.78 -2.53 4.69
CA ASP A 54 2.66 -2.86 5.57
C ASP A 54 1.49 -1.88 5.39
N CYS A 55 1.77 -0.67 4.88
CA CYS A 55 0.78 0.36 4.63
C CYS A 55 0.46 0.65 3.16
N TYR A 56 0.75 -0.32 2.29
CA TYR A 56 0.39 -0.23 0.88
C TYR A 56 -1.11 -0.48 0.66
N ALA A 57 -1.89 0.61 0.70
CA ALA A 57 -3.36 0.58 0.70
C ALA A 57 -3.98 -0.21 -0.48
N ASP A 58 -3.37 -0.16 -1.66
CA ASP A 58 -3.88 -0.85 -2.84
C ASP A 58 -3.79 -2.37 -2.71
N ALA A 59 -2.75 -2.91 -2.06
CA ALA A 59 -2.65 -4.35 -1.81
C ALA A 59 -3.69 -4.83 -0.80
N TRP A 60 -3.94 -4.07 0.27
CA TRP A 60 -5.01 -4.36 1.23
C TRP A 60 -6.40 -4.32 0.59
N ASN A 61 -6.66 -3.33 -0.27
CA ASN A 61 -7.92 -3.24 -1.00
C ASN A 61 -8.12 -4.45 -1.94
N ASN A 62 -7.09 -4.84 -2.68
CA ASN A 62 -7.21 -5.95 -3.61
C ASN A 62 -7.28 -7.30 -2.88
N LEU A 63 -6.62 -7.45 -1.72
CA LEU A 63 -6.81 -8.60 -0.84
C LEU A 63 -8.25 -8.68 -0.31
N GLY A 64 -8.85 -7.55 0.05
CA GLY A 64 -10.27 -7.46 0.39
C GLY A 64 -11.18 -7.93 -0.75
N THR A 65 -10.83 -7.60 -1.99
CA THR A 65 -11.57 -8.07 -3.18
C THR A 65 -11.43 -9.58 -3.35
N VAL A 66 -10.25 -10.15 -3.09
CA VAL A 66 -10.06 -11.61 -3.10
C VAL A 66 -10.95 -12.29 -2.06
N HIS A 67 -10.90 -11.85 -0.81
CA HIS A 67 -11.73 -12.40 0.27
C HIS A 67 -13.23 -12.25 -0.03
N PHE A 68 -13.64 -11.12 -0.60
CA PHE A 68 -15.04 -10.88 -0.99
C PHE A 68 -15.50 -11.89 -2.05
N ASN A 69 -14.69 -12.12 -3.08
CA ASN A 69 -14.99 -13.10 -4.13
C ASN A 69 -15.01 -14.54 -3.60
N GLN A 70 -14.21 -14.84 -2.57
CA GLN A 70 -14.25 -16.10 -1.83
C GLN A 70 -15.38 -16.18 -0.79
N LYS A 71 -16.25 -15.17 -0.71
CA LYS A 71 -17.37 -15.05 0.26
C LYS A 71 -16.92 -14.96 1.73
N GLN A 72 -15.67 -14.61 1.97
CA GLN A 72 -15.09 -14.42 3.29
C GLN A 72 -15.28 -12.96 3.73
N TYR A 73 -16.54 -12.56 3.96
CA TYR A 73 -16.89 -11.16 4.12
C TYR A 73 -16.25 -10.47 5.34
N LEU A 74 -16.05 -11.19 6.45
CA LEU A 74 -15.38 -10.65 7.64
C LEU A 74 -13.92 -10.27 7.33
N LEU A 75 -13.19 -11.15 6.66
CA LEU A 75 -11.80 -10.91 6.24
C LEU A 75 -11.71 -9.82 5.17
N ALA A 76 -12.70 -9.74 4.29
CA ALA A 76 -12.79 -8.67 3.31
C ALA A 76 -12.94 -7.30 4.00
N GLN A 77 -13.87 -7.20 4.95
CA GLN A 77 -14.09 -5.98 5.73
C GLN A 77 -12.82 -5.55 6.47
N GLU A 78 -12.14 -6.48 7.15
CA GLU A 78 -10.88 -6.19 7.84
C GLU A 78 -9.82 -5.65 6.86
N SER A 79 -9.67 -6.28 5.70
CA SER A 79 -8.71 -5.87 4.67
C SER A 79 -9.02 -4.46 4.14
N TYR A 80 -10.29 -4.16 3.87
CA TYR A 80 -10.70 -2.81 3.43
C TYR A 80 -10.50 -1.77 4.53
N GLN A 81 -10.77 -2.11 5.78
CA GLN A 81 -10.54 -1.22 6.91
C GLN A 81 -9.05 -0.89 7.04
N LYS A 82 -8.15 -1.87 6.91
CA LYS A 82 -6.71 -1.65 6.88
C LYS A 82 -6.28 -0.73 5.73
N ALA A 83 -6.86 -0.92 4.53
CA ALA A 83 -6.60 -0.03 3.39
C ALA A 83 -6.98 1.43 3.69
N MET A 84 -8.12 1.65 4.36
CA MET A 84 -8.58 2.98 4.79
C MET A 84 -7.72 3.58 5.88
N GLU A 85 -7.31 2.78 6.89
CA GLU A 85 -6.38 3.21 7.94
C GLU A 85 -5.07 3.72 7.32
N CYS A 86 -4.55 3.00 6.32
CA CYS A 86 -3.30 3.38 5.65
C CYS A 86 -3.43 4.62 4.77
N ARG A 87 -4.51 4.75 4.01
CA ARG A 87 -4.80 5.98 3.26
C ARG A 87 -5.01 7.18 4.20
N ARG A 88 -5.66 6.97 5.35
CA ARG A 88 -5.87 7.99 6.38
C ARG A 88 -4.56 8.38 7.05
N ALA A 89 -3.67 7.43 7.34
CA ALA A 89 -2.33 7.70 7.88
C ALA A 89 -1.49 8.56 6.92
N LEU A 90 -1.59 8.30 5.60
CA LEU A 90 -0.94 9.11 4.57
C LEU A 90 -1.47 10.56 4.51
N LEU A 91 -2.76 10.76 4.81
CA LEU A 91 -3.43 12.07 4.87
C LEU A 91 -3.34 12.75 6.25
N MET A 92 -2.83 12.04 7.26
CA MET A 92 -2.74 12.51 8.65
C MET A 92 -1.66 13.54 8.98
N PRO A 93 -0.72 13.95 8.10
CA PRO A 93 0.11 15.12 8.39
C PRO A 93 -0.69 16.43 8.59
N CYS A 94 -1.96 16.48 8.16
CA CYS A 94 -2.78 17.71 8.22
C CYS A 94 -3.77 17.79 9.41
N LEU A 95 -4.03 16.71 10.14
CA LEU A 95 -5.07 16.66 11.19
C LEU A 95 -4.52 16.59 12.63
N THR A 96 -3.19 16.59 12.82
CA THR A 96 -2.57 16.68 14.15
C THR A 96 -2.28 18.10 14.60
N MET A 97 -2.66 19.13 13.84
CA MET A 97 -2.83 20.44 14.46
C MET A 97 -4.05 20.35 15.38
N PRO A 98 -3.90 20.53 16.70
CA PRO A 98 -5.05 20.58 17.58
C PRO A 98 -5.97 21.68 17.06
N MET A 99 -7.22 21.35 16.74
CA MET A 99 -8.21 22.40 16.45
C MET A 99 -8.19 23.36 17.65
N PRO A 100 -7.99 24.68 17.44
CA PRO A 100 -8.08 25.61 18.56
C PRO A 100 -9.47 25.48 19.13
N ALA A 101 -9.55 25.06 20.40
CA ALA A 101 -10.79 25.06 21.14
C ALA A 101 -11.35 26.49 21.10
N THR A 102 -12.47 26.67 20.42
CA THR A 102 -13.22 27.92 20.45
C THR A 102 -13.76 28.08 21.87
N ASN A 103 -13.20 29.02 22.61
CA ASN A 103 -13.84 29.63 23.77
C ASN A 103 -14.02 31.12 23.44
#